data_AF-A0A6L7TQE6-F1
#
_entry.id   AF-A0A6L7TQE6-F1
#
_cell.length_a   1.000
_cell.length_b   1.000
_cell.length_c   1.000
_cell.angle_alpha   90.00
_cell.angle_beta   90.00
_cell.angle_gamma   90.00
#
_symmetry.space_group_name_H-M   'P 1'
#
loop_
_entity.id
_entity.type
_entity.pdbx_description
1 polymer ?
#
loop_
_entity_poly.entity_id
_entity_poly.type
_entity_poly.pdbx_seq_one_letter_code
_entity_poly.pdbx_strand_id
1 'polypeptide(L)'
;MVKKKVTVVLLHDDEQGGYTVIIPTIPELATMGDDVEHAFAMAKECLELSLKEPTDWDYYDLDHAYSEHVVVGTIEVEVPDPPQTAGSEEDAAAIDIAVAATTED
;
A
#
# COMPACT_ATOMS: atom_id res chain seq x y z
N MET A 1 9.25 -24.98 10.35
CA MET A 1 9.20 -23.59 9.85
C MET A 1 10.37 -22.81 10.41
N VAL A 2 11.05 -22.03 9.58
CA VAL A 2 12.17 -21.16 9.99
C VAL A 2 11.61 -19.77 10.22
N LYS A 3 12.07 -19.08 11.27
CA LYS A 3 11.70 -17.69 11.53
C LYS A 3 12.70 -16.76 10.85
N LYS A 4 12.21 -15.81 10.08
CA LYS A 4 12.99 -14.72 9.48
C LYS A 4 12.57 -13.39 10.11
N LYS A 5 13.51 -12.45 10.22
CA LYS A 5 13.17 -11.06 10.53
C LYS A 5 12.84 -10.36 9.22
N VAL A 6 11.94 -9.40 9.28
CA VAL A 6 11.53 -8.58 8.14
C VAL A 6 11.48 -7.14 8.62
N THR A 7 12.10 -6.23 7.88
CA THR A 7 11.99 -4.79 8.06
C THR A 7 10.70 -4.33 7.40
N VAL A 8 9.93 -3.55 8.14
CA VAL A 8 8.71 -2.91 7.63
C VAL A 8 8.80 -1.41 7.87
N VAL A 9 8.16 -0.63 7.01
CA VAL A 9 8.05 0.83 7.15
C VAL A 9 6.58 1.17 7.37
N LEU A 10 6.31 1.97 8.40
CA LEU A 10 4.98 2.45 8.73
C LEU A 10 4.85 3.89 8.25
N LEU A 11 3.89 4.14 7.37
CA LEU A 11 3.53 5.46 6.87
C LEU A 11 2.23 5.89 7.54
N HIS A 12 2.26 7.00 8.28
CA HIS A 12 1.06 7.54 8.90
C HIS A 12 0.12 8.10 7.83
N ASP A 13 -1.17 7.79 7.92
CA ASP A 13 -2.20 8.44 7.11
C ASP A 13 -2.68 9.71 7.84
N ASP A 14 -2.31 10.88 7.33
CA ASP A 14 -2.62 12.16 7.96
C ASP A 14 -4.11 12.56 7.85
N GLU A 15 -4.86 11.98 6.91
CA GLU A 15 -6.29 12.30 6.69
C GLU A 15 -7.21 11.40 7.51
N GLN A 16 -6.95 10.10 7.49
CA GLN A 16 -7.81 9.08 8.13
C GLN A 16 -7.28 8.62 9.49
N GLY A 17 -6.01 8.92 9.79
CA GLY A 17 -5.30 8.33 10.91
C GLY A 17 -4.86 6.89 10.64
N GLY A 18 -4.03 6.35 11.54
CA GLY A 18 -3.50 4.99 11.42
C GLY A 18 -2.25 4.91 10.54
N TYR A 19 -1.90 3.68 10.13
CA TYR A 19 -0.65 3.39 9.46
C TYR A 19 -0.83 2.44 8.29
N THR A 20 -0.27 2.82 7.14
CA THR A 20 0.03 1.89 6.06
C THR A 20 1.37 1.23 6.34
N VAL A 21 1.41 -0.10 6.31
CA VAL A 21 2.66 -0.87 6.38
C VAL A 21 3.08 -1.24 4.98
N ILE A 22 4.35 -0.98 4.67
CA ILE A 22 5.02 -1.49 3.47
C ILE A 22 6.22 -2.35 3.86
N ILE A 23 6.46 -3.42 3.11
CA ILE A 23 7.67 -4.22 3.20
C ILE A 23 8.58 -3.76 2.06
N PRO A 24 9.70 -3.05 2.31
CA PRO A 24 10.51 -2.48 1.23
C PRO A 24 11.01 -3.51 0.20
N THR A 25 11.27 -4.74 0.65
CA THR A 25 11.72 -5.84 -0.21
C THR A 25 10.58 -6.48 -1.00
N ILE A 26 9.32 -6.30 -0.57
CA ILE A 26 8.10 -6.86 -1.18
C ILE A 26 7.04 -5.73 -1.24
N PRO A 27 7.28 -4.69 -2.07
CA PRO A 27 6.49 -3.45 -2.04
C PRO A 27 5.03 -3.63 -2.46
N GLU A 28 4.71 -4.68 -3.20
CA GLU A 28 3.35 -5.05 -3.58
C GLU A 28 2.51 -5.57 -2.39
N LEU A 29 3.17 -5.98 -1.31
CA LEU A 29 2.51 -6.42 -0.08
C LEU A 29 2.42 -5.23 0.88
N ALA A 30 1.27 -4.56 0.83
CA ALA A 30 0.92 -3.47 1.73
C ALA A 30 -0.33 -3.82 2.56
N THR A 31 -0.35 -3.38 3.81
CA THR A 31 -1.50 -3.52 4.72
C THR A 31 -1.74 -2.21 5.47
N MET A 32 -2.86 -2.13 6.19
CA MET A 32 -3.18 -0.98 7.03
C MET A 32 -3.55 -1.44 8.43
N GLY A 33 -3.37 -0.57 9.42
CA GLY A 33 -3.86 -0.76 10.79
C GLY A 33 -4.11 0.57 11.48
N ASP A 34 -5.04 0.57 12.43
CA ASP A 34 -5.50 1.79 13.13
C ASP A 34 -4.42 2.38 14.06
N ASP A 35 -3.51 1.52 14.54
CA ASP A 35 -2.37 1.89 15.36
C ASP A 35 -1.14 1.03 14.98
N VAL A 36 0.01 1.33 15.58
CA VAL A 36 1.29 0.67 15.27
C VAL A 36 1.25 -0.84 15.52
N GLU A 37 0.63 -1.28 16.62
CA GLU A 37 0.57 -2.71 16.97
C GLU A 37 -0.36 -3.47 16.02
N HIS A 38 -1.51 -2.89 15.73
CA HIS A 38 -2.46 -3.42 14.76
C HIS A 38 -1.82 -3.51 13.36
N ALA A 39 -1.12 -2.47 12.90
CA ALA A 39 -0.41 -2.48 11.62
C ALA A 39 0.62 -3.62 11.55
N PHE A 40 1.43 -3.83 12.59
CA PHE A 40 2.37 -4.96 12.62
C PHE A 40 1.68 -6.32 12.59
N ALA A 41 0.56 -6.48 13.31
CA ALA A 41 -0.21 -7.72 13.28
C ALA A 41 -0.74 -8.02 11.87
N MET A 42 -1.32 -7.01 11.22
CA MET A 42 -1.84 -7.12 9.85
C MET A 42 -0.74 -7.46 8.84
N ALA A 43 0.40 -6.79 8.92
CA ALA A 43 1.55 -7.07 8.05
C ALA A 43 2.08 -8.50 8.25
N LYS A 44 2.17 -8.96 9.50
CA LYS A 44 2.60 -10.34 9.81
C LYS A 44 1.63 -11.36 9.22
N GLU A 45 0.32 -11.21 9.46
CA GLU A 45 -0.68 -12.15 8.95
C GLU A 45 -0.71 -12.17 7.43
N CYS A 46 -0.64 -11.01 6.78
CA CYS A 46 -0.61 -10.91 5.32
C CYS A 46 0.62 -11.59 4.71
N LEU A 47 1.80 -11.38 5.31
CA LEU A 47 3.03 -12.04 4.86
C LEU A 47 3.02 -13.55 5.13
N GLU A 48 2.56 -14.00 6.29
CA GLU A 48 2.41 -15.44 6.57
C GLU A 48 1.38 -16.10 5.62
N LEU A 49 0.35 -15.34 5.20
CA LEU A 49 -0.64 -15.79 4.23
C LEU A 49 -0.07 -15.87 2.80
N SER A 50 0.72 -14.88 2.36
CA SER A 50 1.35 -14.91 1.03
C SER A 50 2.37 -16.04 0.91
N LEU A 51 3.07 -16.37 1.99
CA LEU A 51 4.07 -17.43 2.05
C LEU A 51 3.50 -18.84 2.32
N LYS A 52 2.20 -19.07 2.12
CA LYS A 52 1.62 -20.42 2.22
C LYS A 52 2.15 -21.38 1.16
N GLU A 53 2.42 -20.86 -0.05
CA GLU A 53 3.00 -21.59 -1.18
C GLU A 53 4.13 -20.75 -1.81
N PRO A 54 5.28 -20.63 -1.12
CA PRO A 54 6.35 -19.74 -1.54
C PRO A 54 7.08 -20.28 -2.77
N THR A 55 7.49 -19.36 -3.63
CA THR A 55 8.36 -19.57 -4.78
C THR A 55 9.83 -19.38 -4.39
N ASP A 56 10.75 -19.74 -5.28
CA ASP A 56 12.19 -19.48 -5.07
C ASP A 56 12.50 -17.98 -4.94
N TRP A 57 11.72 -17.12 -5.60
CA TRP A 57 11.86 -15.66 -5.50
C TRP A 57 11.46 -15.16 -4.11
N ASP A 58 10.38 -15.69 -3.53
CA ASP A 58 9.99 -15.32 -2.16
C ASP A 58 11.10 -15.64 -1.15
N TYR A 59 11.79 -16.78 -1.32
CA TYR A 59 12.93 -17.11 -0.47
C TYR A 59 14.11 -16.17 -0.68
N TYR A 60 14.39 -15.77 -1.92
CA TYR A 60 15.43 -14.79 -2.23
C TYR A 60 15.14 -13.43 -1.57
N ASP A 61 13.90 -12.97 -1.64
CA ASP A 61 13.47 -11.70 -1.04
C ASP A 61 13.55 -11.78 0.49
N LEU A 62 13.10 -12.87 1.10
CA LEU A 62 13.15 -13.08 2.55
C LEU A 62 14.56 -13.18 3.13
N ASP A 63 15.54 -13.60 2.33
CA ASP A 63 16.95 -13.57 2.74
C ASP A 63 17.51 -12.14 2.87
N HIS A 64 16.88 -11.17 2.21
CA HIS A 64 17.26 -9.75 2.21
C HIS A 64 16.20 -8.83 2.84
N ALA A 65 15.15 -9.41 3.42
CA ALA A 65 14.02 -8.67 3.95
C ALA A 65 14.31 -7.91 5.26
N TYR A 66 15.44 -8.16 5.92
CA TYR A 66 15.84 -7.47 7.15
C TYR A 66 17.09 -6.62 6.95
N SER A 67 17.03 -5.40 7.48
CA SER A 67 18.16 -4.47 7.56
C SER A 67 18.40 -4.09 9.02
N GLU A 68 19.66 -4.18 9.48
CA GLU A 68 20.07 -3.71 10.82
C GLU A 68 20.03 -2.18 10.93
N HIS A 69 20.21 -1.48 9.81
CA HIS A 69 20.22 -0.03 9.73
C HIS A 69 19.34 0.43 8.58
N VAL A 70 18.43 1.37 8.85
CA VAL A 70 17.54 1.98 7.86
C VAL A 70 17.74 3.49 7.90
N VAL A 71 17.98 4.10 6.75
CA VAL A 71 18.09 5.56 6.57
C VAL A 71 16.89 6.02 5.75
N VAL A 72 16.13 6.98 6.26
CA VAL A 72 15.01 7.60 5.57
C VAL A 72 15.42 9.01 5.15
N GLY A 73 15.17 9.35 3.89
CA GLY A 73 15.45 10.67 3.32
C GLY A 73 14.45 11.01 2.23
N THR A 74 14.52 12.24 1.75
CA THR A 74 13.69 12.75 0.65
C THR A 74 14.54 13.05 -0.56
N ILE A 75 14.01 12.75 -1.75
CA ILE A 75 14.58 13.17 -3.03
C ILE A 75 13.49 13.87 -3.84
N GLU A 76 13.88 14.82 -4.67
CA GLU A 76 13.01 15.47 -5.64
C GLU A 76 13.36 14.93 -7.03
N VAL A 77 12.34 14.62 -7.83
CA VAL A 77 12.51 14.10 -9.20
C VAL A 77 11.61 14.87 -10.15
N GLU A 78 12.12 15.17 -11.35
CA GLU A 78 11.29 15.68 -12.44
C GLU A 78 10.54 14.52 -13.08
N VAL A 79 9.21 14.60 -13.12
CA VAL A 79 8.35 13.62 -13.78
C VAL A 79 7.68 14.27 -15.00
N PRO A 80 7.46 13.54 -16.10
CA PRO A 80 6.76 14.09 -17.26
C PRO A 80 5.33 14.47 -16.87
N ASP A 81 4.77 15.48 -17.54
CA ASP A 81 3.38 15.84 -17.38
C ASP A 81 2.50 14.60 -17.57
N PRO A 82 1.49 14.37 -16.71
CA PRO A 82 0.55 13.28 -16.93
C PRO A 82 -0.10 13.46 -18.31
N PRO A 83 -0.41 12.37 -19.02
CA PRO A 83 -1.10 12.47 -20.29
C PRO A 83 -2.36 13.32 -20.08
N GLN A 84 -2.52 14.38 -20.86
CA GLN A 84 -3.78 15.13 -20.90
C GLN A 84 -4.81 14.19 -21.52
N THR A 85 -5.54 13.45 -20.68
CA THR A 85 -6.75 12.77 -21.11
C THR A 85 -7.61 13.86 -21.73
N ALA A 86 -7.81 13.82 -23.04
CA ALA A 86 -8.75 14.71 -23.69
C ALA A 86 -10.11 14.40 -23.08
N GLY A 87 -10.54 15.23 -22.13
CA GLY A 87 -11.90 15.18 -21.62
C GLY A 87 -12.82 15.46 -22.79
N SER A 88 -13.43 14.43 -23.37
CA SER A 88 -14.68 14.63 -24.06
C SER A 88 -15.67 15.14 -23.01
N GLU A 89 -16.28 16.29 -23.28
CA GLU A 89 -17.30 16.94 -22.43
C GLU A 89 -18.51 16.03 -22.10
N GLU A 90 -18.57 14.79 -22.62
CA GLU A 90 -19.62 13.81 -22.35
C GLU A 90 -19.57 13.18 -20.94
N ASP A 91 -18.40 13.09 -20.28
CA ASP A 91 -18.31 12.38 -18.99
C ASP A 91 -18.81 13.21 -17.79
N ALA A 92 -18.88 14.54 -17.91
CA ALA A 92 -19.39 15.40 -16.85
C ALA A 92 -20.92 15.31 -16.69
N ALA A 93 -21.65 14.94 -17.75
CA ALA A 93 -23.12 14.86 -17.73
C ALA A 93 -23.67 13.60 -17.05
N ALA A 94 -22.84 12.58 -16.81
CA ALA A 94 -23.30 11.31 -16.23
C ALA A 94 -23.47 11.34 -14.71
N ILE A 95 -22.85 12.29 -14.00
CA ILE A 95 -22.90 12.36 -12.54
C ILE A 95 -24.17 13.07 -12.04
N ASP A 96 -24.71 14.05 -12.77
CA ASP A 96 -25.89 14.82 -12.34
C ASP A 96 -27.23 14.06 -12.46
N ILE A 97 -27.31 12.96 -13.23
CA ILE A 97 -28.54 12.17 -13.35
C ILE A 97 -28.74 11.22 -12.15
N ALA A 98 -27.67 10.81 -11.47
CA ALA A 98 -27.78 9.85 -10.36
C ALA A 98 -28.24 10.47 -9.03
N VAL A 99 -28.05 11.78 -8.81
CA VAL A 99 -28.45 12.45 -7.56
C VAL A 99 -29.94 12.82 -7.54
N ALA A 100 -30.60 12.92 -8.70
CA ALA A 100 -32.03 13.26 -8.78
C ALA A 100 -33.00 12.07 -8.55
N ALA A 101 -32.51 10.82 -8.47
CA ALA A 101 -33.37 9.63 -8.39
C ALA A 101 -33.55 9.06 -6.97
N THR A 102 -33.00 9.69 -5.92
CA THR A 102 -33.12 9.20 -4.53
C THR A 102 -33.84 10.15 -3.57
N THR A 103 -34.66 11.06 -4.10
CA THR A 103 -35.62 11.81 -3.31
C THR A 103 -36.91 11.96 -4.10
N GLU A 104 -37.83 11.00 -3.97
CA GLU A 104 -39.28 11.19 -4.02
C GLU A 104 -39.97 9.89 -3.52
N ASP A 105 -40.91 10.09 -2.59
CA ASP A 105 -41.72 9.19 -1.72
C ASP A 105 -41.89 7.69 -2.06
#